data_AF-A0A4R1RBN0-F1
#
_entry.id   AF-A0A4R1RBN0-F1
#
_cell.length_a   1.000
_cell.length_b   1.000
_cell.length_c   1.000
_cell.angle_alpha   90.00
_cell.angle_beta   90.00
_cell.angle_gamma   90.00
#
_symmetry.space_group_name_H-M   'P 1'
#
loop_
_entity.id
_entity.type
_entity.pdbx_description
1 polymer ?
#
loop_
_entity_poly.entity_id
_entity_poly.type
_entity_poly.pdbx_seq_one_letter_code
_entity_poly.pdbx_strand_id
1 'polypeptide(L)'
;MKIRAGFHIGYECTQPTPMLLVLNIHPSCRVDLLGDQVLNFDRQIEAWHYTDVFGNSCSRIVAPPGLTTISTEFEIYDSGQPNIVPEGAFQHAINDLPDEVLVFLLGSRYCDTDRLGDFAWARFSKTPFGWQRVQAICDFVHSHITLN
;
A
#
# COMPACT_ATOMS: atom_id res chain seq x y z
N MET A 1 10.18 -9.92 16.62
CA MET A 1 8.91 -10.10 17.35
C MET A 1 7.98 -11.00 16.57
N LYS A 2 7.21 -11.85 17.26
CA LYS A 2 6.14 -12.64 16.64
C LYS A 2 4.84 -11.86 16.75
N ILE A 3 4.17 -11.64 15.62
CA ILE A 3 2.92 -10.88 15.52
C ILE A 3 1.82 -11.81 15.03
N ARG A 4 0.67 -11.79 15.70
CA ARG A 4 -0.57 -12.39 15.21
C ARG A 4 -1.43 -11.28 14.63
N ALA A 5 -1.78 -11.40 13.36
CA ALA A 5 -2.52 -10.38 12.61
C ALA A 5 -3.63 -11.02 11.78
N GLY A 6 -4.59 -10.20 11.38
CA GLY A 6 -5.75 -10.67 10.63
C GLY A 6 -6.83 -9.60 10.52
N PHE A 7 -7.95 -9.98 9.91
CA PHE A 7 -9.13 -9.13 9.82
C PHE A 7 -10.40 -9.98 9.74
N HIS A 8 -11.53 -9.30 9.96
CA HIS A 8 -12.87 -9.84 9.78
C HIS A 8 -13.76 -8.74 9.20
N ILE A 9 -14.16 -8.88 7.93
CA ILE A 9 -14.86 -7.83 7.17
C ILE A 9 -16.19 -8.40 6.65
N GLY A 10 -17.29 -7.71 6.93
CA GLY A 10 -18.61 -8.05 6.41
C GLY A 10 -19.06 -7.10 5.30
N TYR A 11 -19.57 -7.64 4.20
CA TYR A 11 -20.19 -6.90 3.09
C TYR A 11 -21.61 -7.40 2.85
N GLU A 12 -22.60 -6.52 3.00
CA GLU A 12 -23.98 -6.78 2.62
C GLU A 12 -24.19 -6.42 1.15
N CYS A 13 -24.42 -7.42 0.30
CA CYS A 13 -24.60 -7.23 -1.14
C CYS A 13 -26.07 -7.42 -1.52
N THR A 14 -26.68 -6.48 -2.24
CA THR A 14 -28.07 -6.62 -2.71
C THR A 14 -28.21 -7.51 -3.95
N GLN A 15 -27.10 -7.75 -4.66
CA GLN A 15 -27.02 -8.54 -5.90
C GLN A 15 -25.64 -9.22 -6.01
N PRO A 16 -25.42 -10.16 -6.96
CA PRO A 16 -24.08 -10.68 -7.22
C PRO A 16 -23.10 -9.54 -7.50
N THR A 17 -22.08 -9.39 -6.67
CA THR A 17 -21.21 -8.21 -6.65
C THR A 17 -19.76 -8.60 -6.92
N PRO A 18 -19.21 -8.23 -8.09
CA PRO A 18 -17.79 -8.44 -8.37
C PRO A 18 -16.92 -7.59 -7.44
N MET A 19 -15.87 -8.19 -6.86
CA MET A 19 -14.93 -7.49 -5.99
C MET A 19 -13.48 -7.78 -6.39
N LEU A 20 -12.63 -6.76 -6.23
CA LEU A 20 -11.18 -6.86 -6.28
C LEU A 20 -10.65 -6.67 -4.86
N LEU A 21 -10.05 -7.72 -4.30
CA LEU A 21 -9.59 -7.76 -2.92
C LEU A 21 -8.07 -7.74 -2.89
N VAL A 22 -7.49 -6.73 -2.24
CA VAL A 22 -6.05 -6.64 -1.99
C VAL A 22 -5.83 -6.86 -0.49
N LEU A 23 -6.09 -8.08 -0.05
CA LEU A 23 -6.19 -8.45 1.36
C LEU A 23 -5.08 -9.41 1.82
N ASN A 24 -4.25 -9.89 0.89
CA ASN A 24 -3.08 -10.69 1.20
C ASN A 24 -1.87 -9.81 1.47
N ILE A 25 -0.95 -10.28 2.31
CA ILE A 25 0.33 -9.64 2.55
C ILE A 25 1.11 -9.55 1.23
N HIS A 26 1.84 -8.45 1.08
CA HIS A 26 2.69 -8.25 -0.10
C HIS A 26 3.69 -9.43 -0.23
N PRO A 27 3.92 -9.96 -1.44
CA PRO A 27 4.83 -11.09 -1.66
C PRO A 27 6.21 -10.96 -1.03
N SER A 28 6.76 -9.74 -0.96
CA SER A 28 8.07 -9.47 -0.35
C SER A 28 8.15 -9.80 1.15
N CYS A 29 7.02 -9.86 1.85
CA CYS A 29 6.95 -10.14 3.29
C CYS A 29 6.52 -11.58 3.60
N ARG A 30 6.18 -12.38 2.58
CA ARG A 30 5.71 -13.75 2.78
C ARG A 30 6.77 -14.67 3.37
N VAL A 31 8.05 -14.36 3.15
CA VAL A 31 9.17 -15.12 3.72
C VAL A 31 9.20 -15.10 5.23
N ASP A 32 8.58 -14.09 5.84
CA ASP A 32 8.53 -13.93 7.29
C ASP A 32 7.26 -14.54 7.91
N LEU A 33 6.32 -15.04 7.09
CA LEU A 33 5.15 -15.74 7.59
C LEU A 33 5.55 -17.03 8.29
N LEU A 34 4.93 -17.29 9.44
CA LEU A 34 5.17 -18.50 10.23
C LEU A 34 4.21 -19.65 9.87
N GLY A 35 3.33 -19.41 8.89
CA GLY A 35 2.37 -20.35 8.31
C GLY A 35 1.65 -19.69 7.13
N ASP A 36 0.71 -20.40 6.50
CA ASP A 36 0.00 -19.83 5.36
C ASP A 36 -0.96 -18.71 5.78
N GLN A 37 -1.01 -17.63 4.99
CA GLN A 37 -2.13 -16.70 5.01
C GLN A 37 -3.20 -17.21 4.06
N VAL A 38 -4.36 -17.58 4.60
CA VAL A 38 -5.51 -18.05 3.82
C VAL A 38 -6.66 -17.06 3.96
N LEU A 39 -7.19 -16.60 2.81
CA LEU A 39 -8.45 -15.85 2.78
C LEU A 39 -9.62 -16.82 2.92
N ASN A 40 -10.41 -16.64 3.96
CA ASN A 40 -11.60 -17.41 4.23
C ASN A 40 -12.85 -16.61 3.86
N PHE A 41 -13.81 -17.31 3.27
CA PHE A 41 -15.15 -16.81 2.97
C PHE A 41 -16.15 -17.68 3.72
N ASP A 42 -17.11 -17.06 4.42
CA ASP A 42 -18.20 -17.78 5.09
C ASP A 42 -19.24 -18.35 4.10
N ARG A 43 -19.16 -17.95 2.83
CA ARG A 43 -19.96 -18.44 1.70
C ARG A 43 -19.06 -19.22 0.73
N GLN A 44 -19.66 -20.14 -0.02
CA GLN A 44 -18.97 -20.82 -1.12
C GLN A 44 -18.74 -19.83 -2.28
N ILE A 45 -17.51 -19.33 -2.40
CA ILE A 45 -17.10 -18.33 -3.39
C ILE A 45 -15.85 -18.85 -4.11
N GLU A 46 -15.86 -18.83 -5.44
CA GLU A 46 -14.66 -19.07 -6.24
C GLU A 46 -13.83 -17.79 -6.33
N ALA A 47 -12.52 -17.90 -6.09
CA ALA A 47 -11.59 -16.79 -6.13
C ALA A 47 -10.48 -17.02 -7.15
N TRP A 48 -10.21 -16.01 -7.98
CA TRP A 48 -9.08 -16.00 -8.92
C TRP A 48 -7.99 -15.06 -8.42
N HIS A 49 -6.73 -15.45 -8.56
CA HIS A 49 -5.59 -14.71 -8.03
C HIS A 49 -4.72 -14.13 -9.14
N TYR A 50 -4.20 -12.93 -8.93
CA TYR A 50 -3.18 -12.32 -9.80
C TYR A 50 -2.29 -11.38 -9.00
N THR A 51 -1.14 -11.03 -9.59
CA THR A 51 -0.26 -9.98 -9.06
C THR A 51 -0.43 -8.72 -9.90
N ASP A 52 -0.70 -7.58 -9.27
CA ASP A 52 -0.84 -6.31 -9.98
C ASP A 52 0.53 -5.70 -10.35
N VAL A 53 0.51 -4.57 -11.07
CA VAL A 53 1.74 -3.88 -11.52
C VAL A 53 2.57 -3.29 -10.38
N PHE A 54 2.02 -3.20 -9.16
CA PHE A 54 2.73 -2.74 -7.97
C PHE A 54 3.25 -3.91 -7.11
N GLY A 55 3.03 -5.16 -7.56
CA GLY A 55 3.44 -6.36 -6.84
C GLY A 55 2.43 -6.88 -5.82
N ASN A 56 1.25 -6.25 -5.69
CA ASN A 56 0.26 -6.69 -4.71
C ASN A 56 -0.37 -8.03 -5.09
N SER A 57 -0.73 -8.81 -4.09
CA SER A 57 -1.45 -10.08 -4.27
C SER A 57 -2.96 -9.86 -4.20
N CYS A 58 -3.61 -9.96 -5.36
CA CYS A 58 -5.00 -9.62 -5.53
C CYS A 58 -5.87 -10.87 -5.70
N SER A 59 -7.07 -10.86 -5.12
CA SER A 59 -8.12 -11.87 -5.32
C SER A 59 -9.33 -11.24 -6.00
N ARG A 60 -9.87 -11.92 -7.01
CA ARG A 60 -11.11 -11.54 -7.71
C ARG A 60 -12.21 -12.51 -7.31
N ILE A 61 -13.34 -11.99 -6.87
CA ILE A 61 -14.50 -12.79 -6.49
C ILE A 61 -15.78 -12.19 -7.06
N VAL A 62 -16.87 -12.97 -7.00
CA VAL A 62 -18.24 -12.47 -7.08
C VAL A 62 -18.95 -12.84 -5.78
N ALA A 63 -19.20 -11.87 -4.91
CA ALA A 63 -19.94 -12.09 -3.67
C ALA A 63 -21.44 -12.30 -3.99
N PRO A 64 -22.09 -13.34 -3.45
CA PRO A 64 -23.53 -13.54 -3.64
C PRO A 64 -24.34 -12.46 -2.90
N PRO A 65 -25.64 -12.29 -3.24
CA PRO A 65 -26.54 -11.46 -2.45
C PRO A 65 -26.62 -11.93 -0.99
N GLY A 66 -26.79 -10.98 -0.08
CA GLY A 66 -26.74 -11.16 1.37
C GLY A 66 -25.40 -10.76 2.00
N LEU A 67 -25.26 -11.04 3.29
CA LEU A 67 -24.02 -10.85 4.02
C LEU A 67 -22.97 -11.88 3.58
N THR A 68 -21.82 -11.39 3.12
CA THR A 68 -20.60 -12.16 2.93
C THR A 68 -19.54 -11.67 3.91
N THR A 69 -18.94 -12.59 4.64
CA THR A 69 -17.85 -12.34 5.57
C THR A 69 -16.54 -12.85 5.00
N ILE A 70 -15.53 -11.98 4.97
CA ILE A 70 -14.17 -12.27 4.52
C ILE A 70 -13.24 -12.14 5.72
N SER A 71 -12.43 -13.16 5.97
CA SER A 71 -11.52 -13.15 7.11
C SER A 71 -10.19 -13.81 6.80
N THR A 72 -9.17 -13.43 7.57
CA THR A 72 -7.90 -14.13 7.61
C THR A 72 -7.28 -13.96 8.97
N GLU A 73 -6.48 -14.93 9.37
CA GLU A 73 -5.63 -14.85 10.55
C GLU A 73 -4.32 -15.55 10.21
N PHE A 74 -3.21 -14.92 10.56
CA PHE A 74 -1.88 -15.44 10.32
C PHE A 74 -0.91 -14.97 11.40
N GLU A 75 0.21 -15.66 11.50
CA GLU A 75 1.34 -15.27 12.34
C GLU A 75 2.52 -14.90 11.45
N ILE A 76 3.21 -13.81 11.77
CA ILE A 76 4.36 -13.30 11.03
C ILE A 76 5.48 -12.95 12.00
N TYR A 77 6.71 -13.21 11.61
CA TYR A 77 7.88 -12.67 12.28
C TYR A 77 8.18 -11.27 11.73
N ASP A 78 8.46 -10.34 12.62
CA ASP A 78 8.95 -9.02 12.25
C ASP A 78 10.25 -8.75 13.02
N SER A 79 11.20 -8.01 12.47
CA SER A 79 12.47 -7.75 13.18
C SER A 79 12.28 -6.87 14.43
N GLY A 80 11.18 -6.11 14.50
CA GLY A 80 10.94 -5.04 15.48
C GLY A 80 11.86 -3.83 15.29
N GLN A 81 12.73 -3.85 14.28
CA GLN A 81 13.60 -2.73 13.96
C GLN A 81 12.87 -1.75 13.05
N PRO A 82 13.07 -0.43 13.22
CA PRO A 82 12.61 0.54 12.25
C PRO A 82 13.16 0.22 10.86
N ASN A 83 12.39 0.56 9.83
CA ASN A 83 12.89 0.53 8.46
C ASN A 83 14.14 1.41 8.32
N ILE A 84 15.07 0.96 7.48
CA ILE A 84 16.29 1.72 7.19
C ILE A 84 15.89 3.05 6.56
N VAL A 85 16.30 4.14 7.19
CA VAL A 85 16.17 5.49 6.64
C VAL A 85 17.33 5.72 5.67
N PRO A 86 17.07 5.94 4.38
CA PRO A 86 18.13 6.07 3.39
C PRO A 86 18.66 7.52 3.38
N GLU A 87 19.30 7.95 4.46
CA GLU A 87 19.75 9.35 4.64
C GLU A 87 20.65 9.86 3.51
N GLY A 88 21.42 8.95 2.89
CA GLY A 88 22.27 9.23 1.74
C GLY A 88 21.59 9.09 0.37
N ALA A 89 20.28 8.83 0.30
CA ALA A 89 19.59 8.69 -0.98
C ALA A 89 19.67 9.99 -1.78
N PHE A 90 20.14 9.85 -3.01
CA PHE A 90 20.35 10.94 -3.93
C PHE A 90 19.15 11.13 -4.86
N GLN A 91 18.87 12.38 -5.25
CA GLN A 91 17.89 12.66 -6.29
C GLN A 91 18.56 12.62 -7.66
N HIS A 92 18.35 11.52 -8.39
CA HIS A 92 18.86 11.34 -9.74
C HIS A 92 18.24 12.33 -10.75
N ALA A 93 19.00 12.65 -11.79
CA ALA A 93 18.43 13.34 -12.95
C ALA A 93 17.49 12.40 -13.71
N ILE A 94 16.52 12.95 -14.45
CA ILE A 94 15.47 12.16 -15.12
C ILE A 94 16.08 11.13 -16.09
N ASN A 95 17.15 11.50 -16.80
CA ASN A 95 17.83 10.64 -17.76
C ASN A 95 18.64 9.50 -17.12
N ASP A 96 18.84 9.54 -15.80
CA ASP A 96 19.58 8.51 -15.05
C ASP A 96 18.64 7.55 -14.30
N LEU A 97 17.32 7.79 -14.37
CA LEU A 97 16.33 6.95 -13.69
C LEU A 97 16.06 5.66 -14.49
N PRO A 98 15.91 4.51 -13.81
CA PRO A 98 15.38 3.30 -14.44
C PRO A 98 13.97 3.51 -15.01
N ASP A 99 13.66 2.83 -16.11
CA ASP A 99 12.37 2.99 -16.80
C ASP A 99 11.18 2.64 -15.89
N GLU A 100 11.33 1.62 -15.04
CA GLU A 100 10.28 1.11 -14.16
C GLU A 100 9.84 2.11 -13.08
N VAL A 101 10.67 3.11 -12.75
CA VAL A 101 10.30 4.12 -11.73
C VAL A 101 9.62 5.35 -12.32
N LEU A 102 9.67 5.56 -13.64
CA LEU A 102 9.14 6.75 -14.29
C LEU A 102 7.62 6.91 -14.09
N VAL A 103 6.89 5.80 -13.92
CA VAL A 103 5.45 5.82 -13.63
C VAL A 103 5.12 6.56 -12.33
N PHE A 104 6.04 6.57 -11.35
CA PHE A 104 5.86 7.23 -10.05
C PHE A 104 6.15 8.74 -10.08
N LEU A 105 6.62 9.28 -11.23
CA LEU A 105 6.77 10.72 -11.44
C LEU A 105 5.46 11.38 -11.92
N LEU A 106 4.47 10.57 -12.31
CA LEU A 106 3.20 11.03 -12.84
C LEU A 106 2.20 11.34 -11.71
N GLY A 107 1.32 12.31 -11.96
CA GLY A 107 0.14 12.53 -11.13
C GLY A 107 -0.78 11.30 -11.15
N SER A 108 -1.48 11.06 -10.05
CA SER A 108 -2.46 9.97 -9.92
C SER A 108 -3.78 10.49 -9.39
N ARG A 109 -4.83 9.66 -9.40
CA ARG A 109 -6.17 10.05 -8.95
C ARG A 109 -6.22 10.68 -7.55
N TYR A 110 -5.29 10.30 -6.67
CA TYR A 110 -5.21 10.79 -5.30
C TYR A 110 -3.94 11.61 -5.04
N CYS A 111 -3.16 11.90 -6.08
CA CYS A 111 -1.95 12.71 -6.04
C CYS A 111 -2.04 13.77 -7.14
N ASP A 112 -2.82 14.82 -6.88
CA ASP A 112 -3.05 15.94 -7.80
C ASP A 112 -1.80 16.83 -7.90
N THR A 113 -0.75 16.35 -8.57
CA THR A 113 0.53 17.07 -8.73
C THR A 113 0.34 18.44 -9.38
N ASP A 114 -0.59 18.56 -10.32
CA ASP A 114 -0.87 19.82 -11.04
C ASP A 114 -1.39 20.93 -10.12
N ARG A 115 -2.13 20.57 -9.06
CA ARG A 115 -2.70 21.55 -8.11
C ARG A 115 -1.74 21.93 -7.01
N LEU A 116 -0.88 21.00 -6.61
CA LEU A 116 0.03 21.16 -5.49
C LEU A 116 1.45 21.55 -5.89
N GLY A 117 1.76 21.55 -7.19
CA GLY A 117 3.10 21.85 -7.72
C GLY A 117 3.66 23.19 -7.24
N ASP A 118 2.94 24.29 -7.48
CA ASP A 118 3.40 25.63 -7.08
C ASP A 118 3.60 25.75 -5.56
N PHE A 119 2.70 25.18 -4.78
CA PHE A 119 2.82 25.12 -3.33
C PHE A 119 4.07 24.34 -2.90
N ALA A 120 4.29 23.14 -3.48
CA ALA A 120 5.43 22.30 -3.16
C ALA A 120 6.75 23.00 -3.53
N TRP A 121 6.83 23.65 -4.69
CA TRP A 121 7.99 24.44 -5.08
C TRP A 121 8.23 25.62 -4.13
N ALA A 122 7.21 26.39 -3.81
CA ALA A 122 7.34 27.52 -2.89
C ALA A 122 7.83 27.11 -1.50
N ARG A 123 7.39 25.93 -1.03
CA ARG A 123 7.69 25.45 0.33
C ARG A 123 9.00 24.67 0.44
N PHE A 124 9.32 23.82 -0.54
CA PHE A 124 10.37 22.80 -0.39
C PHE A 124 11.53 22.95 -1.38
N SER A 125 11.47 23.85 -2.37
CA SER A 125 12.53 23.98 -3.40
C SER A 125 13.92 24.27 -2.84
N LYS A 126 14.00 24.96 -1.70
CA LYS A 126 15.25 25.35 -1.03
C LYS A 126 15.79 24.27 -0.09
N THR A 127 15.05 23.18 0.15
CA THR A 127 15.54 22.04 0.93
C THR A 127 16.63 21.30 0.15
N PRO A 128 17.62 20.69 0.82
CA PRO A 128 18.59 19.84 0.14
C PRO A 128 17.92 18.70 -0.63
N PHE A 129 18.50 18.31 -1.77
CA PHE A 129 17.98 17.23 -2.61
C PHE A 129 18.04 15.86 -1.94
N GLY A 130 17.30 14.90 -2.50
CA GLY A 130 17.30 13.52 -2.03
C GLY A 130 16.43 13.34 -0.79
N TRP A 131 16.84 12.43 0.10
CA TRP A 131 16.07 12.05 1.30
C TRP A 131 15.70 13.25 2.19
N GLN A 132 16.59 14.23 2.31
CA GLN A 132 16.40 15.39 3.17
C GLN A 132 15.16 16.22 2.77
N ARG A 133 14.86 16.32 1.47
CA ARG A 133 13.62 16.94 0.98
C ARG A 133 12.39 16.12 1.33
N VAL A 134 12.46 14.80 1.18
CA VAL A 134 11.36 13.90 1.52
C VAL A 134 11.03 14.03 3.01
N GLN A 135 12.04 14.00 3.88
CA GLN A 135 11.86 14.20 5.32
C GLN A 135 11.20 15.55 5.63
N ALA A 136 11.65 16.64 5.01
CA ALA A 136 11.06 17.96 5.21
C ALA A 136 9.57 18.02 4.81
N ILE A 137 9.16 17.28 3.76
CA ILE A 137 7.76 17.14 3.37
C ILE A 137 6.99 16.33 4.42
N CYS A 138 7.52 15.19 4.86
CA CYS A 138 6.92 14.36 5.90
C CYS A 138 6.70 15.14 7.21
N ASP A 139 7.71 15.88 7.67
CA ASP A 139 7.66 16.69 8.88
C ASP A 139 6.61 17.82 8.77
N PHE A 140 6.55 18.46 7.59
CA PHE A 140 5.52 19.45 7.30
C PHE A 140 4.13 18.82 7.44
N VAL A 141 3.86 17.70 6.76
CA VAL A 141 2.55 17.03 6.81
C VAL A 141 2.19 16.61 8.24
N HIS A 142 3.13 16.01 8.98
CA HIS A 142 2.93 15.56 10.35
C HIS A 142 2.56 16.70 11.30
N SER A 143 3.11 17.90 11.07
CA SER A 143 2.82 19.08 11.90
C SER A 143 1.59 19.88 11.44
N HIS A 144 1.13 19.70 10.20
CA HIS A 144 0.04 20.48 9.62
C HIS A 144 -1.31 19.76 9.60
N ILE A 145 -1.31 18.43 9.48
CA ILE A 145 -2.54 17.65 9.40
C ILE A 145 -2.87 17.09 10.78
N THR A 146 -4.04 17.46 11.31
CA THR A 146 -4.60 16.87 12.53
C THR A 146 -5.47 15.67 12.17
N LEU A 147 -5.21 14.54 12.82
CA LEU A 147 -6.08 13.37 12.77
C LEU A 147 -7.09 13.49 13.91
N ASN A 148 -8.38 13.63 13.57
CA ASN A 148 -9.49 13.63 14.52
C ASN A 148 -10.11 12.24 14.65
#